data_AF-A0AAV6LE34-F1
#
_entry.id   AF-A0AAV6LE34-F1
#
_cell.length_a   1.000
_cell.length_b   1.000
_cell.length_c   1.000
_cell.angle_alpha   90.00
_cell.angle_beta   90.00
_cell.angle_gamma   90.00
#
_symmetry.space_group_name_H-M   'P 1'
#
loop_
_entity.id
_entity.type
_entity.pdbx_description
1 polymer ?
#
loop_
_entity_poly.entity_id
_entity_poly.type
_entity_poly.pdbx_seq_one_letter_code
_entity_poly.pdbx_strand_id
1 'polypeptide(L)'
;MSIDSLPTLNLSDPNLLQSSSHHPLLLRLRQALISCSSSIESGDFQRSDKSIGELVDFLNSVTDAVVSEPDEDSPEHDAFRAVIDALSFELPKAVARFACVSRRCLEIAERVIDRFIEICSPRDMISILCEALDSPSTMFKVPGYFVPLLSGLSKVFMSIQRRQFEQVKAAVPVIVNVLKAVSSELDDGDTDYEDLLTRSIDIAKSVQAVCLKLEDEGKEKLQALLGLYVLEIMAFVSIGLGYKVSSCLSLMSQLTYFLRFCNLSYLGLITGCDVDIIIAPVVGVTVKAGQRLPSQTMTEDGDDLVGCFAHVKHGACLAVIWGFISNEVAQAADEDLAAVKAKLSSDQTKRWQAIGMLRNIFSCVNLPWELKKQAINFLLSIVDGNVSRQYDNEHMECLSDMPSIFATLQAIQMVIIYAPEAEIRRNAFHALKKVLADIPTSMRFDTLTALIKNSDSSSMMAILIDCVREEMRMENCQRISRGNQVIQAQKNSCHSTAFWNDGPLELVGLVLRPPKGGPPSLPEYGDAVILSL
;
A
#
# COMPACT_ATOMS: atom_id res chain seq x y z
N MET A 1 -20.85 -22.73 26.60
CA MET A 1 -21.52 -21.49 27.03
C MET A 1 -22.26 -21.78 28.33
N SER A 2 -21.62 -21.44 29.45
CA SER A 2 -22.25 -21.13 30.72
C SER A 2 -21.56 -19.88 31.22
N ILE A 3 -22.36 -18.84 31.45
CA ILE A 3 -21.97 -17.56 32.04
C ILE A 3 -22.09 -17.76 33.55
N ASP A 4 -20.98 -17.56 34.28
CA ASP A 4 -20.93 -17.04 35.66
C ASP A 4 -19.57 -17.38 36.28
N SER A 5 -18.67 -16.39 36.34
CA SER A 5 -17.70 -16.13 37.43
C SER A 5 -16.59 -15.16 36.95
N LEU A 6 -16.88 -13.86 37.02
CA LEU A 6 -15.87 -12.81 37.13
C LEU A 6 -16.03 -12.17 38.52
N PRO A 7 -14.96 -11.98 39.30
CA PRO A 7 -15.07 -11.40 40.62
C PRO A 7 -15.45 -9.92 40.50
N THR A 8 -16.59 -9.57 41.09
CA THR A 8 -17.02 -8.20 41.36
C THR A 8 -15.95 -7.47 42.18
N LEU A 9 -15.28 -6.50 41.56
CA LEU A 9 -14.47 -5.49 42.24
C LEU A 9 -15.37 -4.72 43.20
N ASN A 10 -15.17 -4.96 44.50
CA ASN A 10 -15.90 -4.33 45.58
C ASN A 10 -15.32 -2.92 45.78
N LEU A 11 -16.04 -1.89 45.31
CA LEU A 11 -15.69 -0.46 45.37
C LEU A 11 -15.75 0.15 46.79
N SER A 12 -15.56 -0.66 47.83
CA SER A 12 -15.77 -0.23 49.22
C SER A 12 -14.51 -0.30 50.09
N ASP A 13 -13.33 -0.49 49.51
CA ASP A 13 -12.09 -0.59 50.28
C ASP A 13 -11.57 0.82 50.65
N PRO A 14 -11.59 1.24 51.94
CA PRO A 14 -11.30 2.62 52.34
C PRO A 14 -9.80 2.97 52.29
N ASN A 15 -8.93 2.03 51.93
CA ASN A 15 -7.48 2.19 52.02
C ASN A 15 -6.79 2.57 50.69
N LEU A 16 -7.54 2.87 49.62
CA LEU A 16 -6.99 3.44 48.38
C LEU A 16 -7.10 4.98 48.31
N LEU A 17 -7.57 5.62 49.39
CA LEU A 17 -7.86 7.06 49.48
C LEU A 17 -6.68 7.95 49.93
N GLN A 18 -5.44 7.46 49.90
CA GLN A 18 -4.27 8.25 50.30
C GLN A 18 -3.18 8.31 49.21
N SER A 19 -3.57 8.67 47.99
CA SER A 19 -2.68 9.32 47.01
C SER A 19 -3.44 9.82 45.77
N SER A 20 -4.02 11.03 45.82
CA SER A 20 -4.16 11.94 44.65
C SER A 20 -5.16 13.07 44.92
N SER A 21 -4.65 14.28 45.13
CA SER A 21 -5.44 15.51 45.26
C SER A 21 -5.86 16.13 43.90
N HIS A 22 -5.45 15.56 42.75
CA HIS A 22 -5.60 16.19 41.42
C HIS A 22 -6.77 15.67 40.55
N HIS A 23 -7.57 14.71 41.01
CA HIS A 23 -8.57 14.03 40.18
C HIS A 23 -9.91 14.77 39.88
N PRO A 24 -10.46 15.65 40.76
CA PRO A 24 -11.78 16.26 40.56
C PRO A 24 -11.87 17.32 39.46
N LEU A 25 -10.82 18.15 39.32
CA LEU A 25 -10.77 19.24 38.32
C LEU A 25 -10.74 18.68 36.91
N LEU A 26 -9.96 17.61 36.71
CA LEU A 26 -9.77 16.94 35.42
C LEU A 26 -11.07 16.27 34.95
N LEU A 27 -11.82 15.64 35.87
CA LEU A 27 -13.14 15.08 35.59
C LEU A 27 -14.15 16.18 35.19
N ARG A 28 -14.15 17.31 35.91
CA ARG A 28 -15.08 18.41 35.65
C ARG A 28 -14.81 19.10 34.31
N LEU A 29 -13.54 19.32 33.97
CA LEU A 29 -13.11 19.84 32.67
C LEU A 29 -13.51 18.91 31.53
N ARG A 30 -13.23 17.61 31.67
CA ARG A 30 -13.59 16.61 30.66
C ARG A 30 -15.10 16.57 30.43
N GLN A 31 -15.89 16.68 31.48
CA GLN A 31 -17.35 16.71 31.40
C GLN A 31 -17.88 17.99 30.73
N ALA A 32 -17.25 19.15 30.99
CA ALA A 32 -17.57 20.40 30.30
C ALA A 32 -17.21 20.35 28.80
N LEU A 33 -16.07 19.74 28.44
CA LEU A 33 -15.64 19.57 27.04
C LEU A 33 -16.54 18.58 26.28
N ILE A 34 -16.95 17.47 26.90
CA ILE A 34 -17.93 16.53 26.32
C ILE A 34 -19.29 17.21 26.14
N SER A 35 -19.71 18.03 27.11
CA SER A 35 -20.94 18.84 27.03
C SER A 35 -20.89 19.83 25.87
N CYS A 36 -19.75 20.52 25.66
CA CYS A 36 -19.53 21.39 24.50
C CYS A 36 -19.62 20.60 23.18
N SER A 37 -18.86 19.51 23.09
CA SER A 37 -18.79 18.67 21.89
C SER A 37 -20.17 18.14 21.47
N SER A 38 -20.93 17.58 22.41
CA SER A 38 -22.27 17.05 22.14
C SER A 38 -23.31 18.13 21.80
N SER A 39 -23.22 19.32 22.42
CA SER A 39 -24.12 20.43 22.11
C SER A 39 -23.87 20.99 20.71
N ILE A 40 -22.60 21.07 20.31
CA ILE A 40 -22.17 21.40 18.95
C ILE A 40 -22.70 20.37 17.94
N GLU A 41 -22.55 19.06 18.22
CA GLU A 41 -23.03 17.97 17.36
C GLU A 41 -24.54 18.06 17.10
N SER A 42 -25.31 18.51 18.09
CA SER A 42 -26.77 18.64 17.99
C SER A 42 -27.24 19.87 17.20
N GLY A 43 -26.34 20.79 16.82
CA GLY A 43 -26.68 22.04 16.13
C GLY A 43 -27.44 23.06 16.98
N ASP A 44 -27.53 22.83 18.29
CA ASP A 44 -28.22 23.71 19.24
C ASP A 44 -27.27 24.80 19.73
N PHE A 45 -27.28 25.94 19.03
CA PHE A 45 -26.42 27.08 19.34
C PHE A 45 -26.65 27.67 20.74
N GLN A 46 -27.88 27.63 21.27
CA GLN A 46 -28.16 28.14 22.61
C GLN A 46 -27.57 27.23 23.69
N ARG A 47 -27.66 25.92 23.48
CA ARG A 47 -27.03 24.94 24.37
C ARG A 47 -25.52 24.96 24.26
N SER A 48 -24.98 25.14 23.05
CA SER A 48 -23.56 25.33 22.80
C SER A 48 -23.01 26.55 23.55
N ASP A 49 -23.67 27.71 23.44
CA ASP A 49 -23.26 28.94 24.13
C ASP A 49 -23.26 28.75 25.66
N LYS A 50 -24.24 28.02 26.19
CA LYS A 50 -24.31 27.69 27.61
C LYS A 50 -23.17 26.75 28.04
N SER A 51 -22.90 25.69 27.30
CA SER A 51 -21.81 24.75 27.60
C SER A 51 -20.44 25.42 27.49
N ILE A 52 -20.25 26.33 26.52
CA ILE A 52 -19.05 27.15 26.39
C ILE A 52 -18.93 28.10 27.59
N GLY A 53 -20.03 28.71 28.02
CA GLY A 53 -20.07 29.52 29.25
C GLY A 53 -19.63 28.73 30.48
N GLU A 54 -20.14 27.52 30.66
CA GLU A 54 -19.75 26.63 31.77
C GLU A 54 -18.25 26.26 31.73
N LEU A 55 -17.69 26.06 30.53
CA LEU A 55 -16.26 25.82 30.34
C LEU A 55 -15.43 27.08 30.66
N VAL A 56 -15.86 28.26 30.20
CA VAL A 56 -15.19 29.54 30.47
C VAL A 56 -15.21 29.86 31.96
N ASP A 57 -16.35 29.69 32.62
CA ASP A 57 -16.50 29.90 34.06
C ASP A 57 -15.60 28.93 34.85
N PHE A 58 -15.49 27.68 34.40
CA PHE A 58 -14.56 26.72 34.99
C PHE A 58 -13.10 27.18 34.81
N LEU A 59 -12.68 27.57 33.61
CA LEU A 59 -11.30 28.02 33.35
C LEU A 59 -10.96 29.31 34.11
N ASN A 60 -11.90 30.24 34.22
CA ASN A 60 -11.75 31.44 35.03
C ASN A 60 -11.60 31.08 36.51
N SER A 61 -12.40 30.13 37.02
CA SER A 61 -12.28 29.68 38.41
C SER A 61 -10.92 29.04 38.74
N VAL A 62 -10.33 28.32 37.78
CA VAL A 62 -8.98 27.75 37.92
C VAL A 62 -7.92 28.86 37.88
N THR A 63 -8.10 29.86 37.01
CA THR A 63 -7.17 31.00 36.88
C THR A 63 -7.20 31.89 38.12
N ASP A 64 -8.39 32.18 38.64
CA ASP A 64 -8.58 32.99 39.85
C ASP A 64 -7.98 32.32 41.09
N ALA A 65 -8.05 30.98 41.16
CA ALA A 65 -7.40 30.21 42.21
C ALA A 65 -5.86 30.31 42.15
N VAL A 66 -5.26 30.34 40.95
CA VAL A 66 -3.81 30.48 40.75
C VAL A 66 -3.30 31.89 41.02
N VAL A 67 -4.14 32.93 40.82
CA VAL A 67 -3.76 34.33 41.06
C VAL A 67 -3.87 34.72 42.55
N SER A 68 -4.65 33.98 43.34
CA SER A 68 -4.99 34.36 44.72
C SER A 68 -4.05 33.79 45.80
N GLU A 69 -3.24 32.78 45.49
CA GLU A 69 -2.28 32.15 46.42
C GLU A 69 -0.90 32.03 45.73
N PRO A 70 0.05 32.94 45.98
CA PRO A 70 1.39 32.86 45.40
C PRO A 70 2.36 32.31 46.46
N ASP A 71 2.32 31.00 46.74
CA ASP A 71 3.38 30.36 47.54
C ASP A 71 4.38 29.67 46.60
N GLU A 72 5.65 30.09 46.67
CA GLU A 72 6.73 29.75 45.71
C GLU A 72 7.14 28.25 45.65
N ASP A 73 6.49 27.35 46.41
CA ASP A 73 6.82 25.92 46.47
C ASP A 73 5.59 24.98 46.24
N SER A 74 4.55 25.45 45.55
CA SER A 74 3.18 24.91 45.65
C SER A 74 2.62 24.15 44.39
N PRO A 75 1.66 23.20 44.56
CA PRO A 75 0.94 22.39 43.53
C PRO A 75 0.15 23.16 42.42
N GLU A 76 0.35 24.46 42.29
CA GLU A 76 -0.34 25.37 41.36
C GLU A 76 0.09 25.20 39.90
N HIS A 77 1.39 24.94 39.67
CA HIS A 77 1.88 24.59 38.34
C HIS A 77 1.31 23.26 37.84
N ASP A 78 1.05 22.32 38.76
CA ASP A 78 0.49 21.02 38.41
C ASP A 78 -1.00 21.10 38.05
N ALA A 79 -1.77 22.00 38.66
CA ALA A 79 -3.18 22.22 38.30
C ALA A 79 -3.33 22.85 36.90
N PHE A 80 -2.52 23.86 36.57
CA PHE A 80 -2.55 24.47 35.23
C PHE A 80 -2.06 23.50 34.15
N ARG A 81 -1.00 22.73 34.43
CA ARG A 81 -0.54 21.65 33.52
C ARG A 81 -1.60 20.58 33.34
N ALA A 82 -2.29 20.14 34.40
CA ALA A 82 -3.37 19.16 34.30
C ALA A 82 -4.54 19.63 33.43
N VAL A 83 -4.87 20.94 33.47
CA VAL A 83 -5.89 21.54 32.60
C VAL A 83 -5.42 21.58 31.14
N ILE A 84 -4.17 22.00 30.89
CA ILE A 84 -3.59 21.98 29.55
C ILE A 84 -3.52 20.56 28.98
N ASP A 85 -3.13 19.56 29.79
CA ASP A 85 -3.05 18.17 29.38
C ASP A 85 -4.43 17.63 28.98
N ALA A 86 -5.46 17.86 29.81
CA ALA A 86 -6.83 17.47 29.49
C ALA A 86 -7.40 18.19 28.25
N LEU A 87 -7.12 19.49 28.10
CA LEU A 87 -7.51 20.24 26.91
C LEU A 87 -6.79 19.74 25.66
N SER A 88 -5.49 19.49 25.75
CA SER A 88 -4.67 18.98 24.65
C SER A 88 -5.16 17.62 24.17
N PHE A 89 -5.73 16.81 25.05
CA PHE A 89 -6.26 15.49 24.71
C PHE A 89 -7.61 15.54 23.98
N GLU A 90 -8.55 16.36 24.45
CA GLU A 90 -9.93 16.38 23.92
C GLU A 90 -10.12 17.41 22.79
N LEU A 91 -9.44 18.55 22.85
CA LEU A 91 -9.72 19.67 21.94
C LEU A 91 -9.32 19.40 20.49
N PRO A 92 -8.15 18.79 20.17
CA PRO A 92 -7.80 18.42 18.79
C PRO A 92 -8.86 17.55 18.11
N LYS A 93 -9.44 16.58 18.84
CA LYS A 93 -10.53 15.72 18.34
C LYS A 93 -11.78 16.53 18.04
N ALA A 94 -12.16 17.42 18.95
CA ALA A 94 -13.35 18.25 18.80
C ALA A 94 -13.22 19.25 17.65
N VAL A 95 -12.09 19.98 17.54
CA VAL A 95 -11.90 21.01 16.51
C VAL A 95 -11.72 20.42 15.12
N ALA A 96 -11.14 19.22 15.00
CA ALA A 96 -10.98 18.53 13.72
C ALA A 96 -12.31 18.27 13.02
N ARG A 97 -13.41 18.05 13.75
CA ARG A 97 -14.75 17.85 13.18
C ARG A 97 -15.25 19.07 12.42
N PHE A 98 -14.88 20.27 12.87
CA PHE A 98 -15.27 21.50 12.21
C PHE A 98 -14.52 21.77 10.90
N ALA A 99 -13.39 21.09 10.68
CA ALA A 99 -12.65 21.25 9.43
C ALA A 99 -13.48 20.90 8.19
N CYS A 100 -14.45 20.01 8.33
CA CYS A 100 -15.37 19.62 7.26
C CYS A 100 -16.42 20.70 6.90
N VAL A 101 -16.57 21.75 7.71
CA VAL A 101 -17.63 22.75 7.52
C VAL A 101 -17.26 23.80 6.48
N SER A 102 -16.01 24.27 6.50
CA SER A 102 -15.48 25.23 5.53
C SER A 102 -13.96 25.36 5.65
N ARG A 103 -13.32 25.91 4.61
CA ARG A 103 -11.88 26.23 4.63
C ARG A 103 -11.49 27.14 5.79
N ARG A 104 -12.34 28.09 6.18
CA ARG A 104 -12.11 28.97 7.33
C ARG A 104 -12.14 28.19 8.65
N CYS A 105 -13.03 27.21 8.77
CA CYS A 105 -13.09 26.34 9.94
C CYS A 105 -11.86 25.42 10.02
N LEU A 106 -11.40 24.88 8.88
CA LEU A 106 -10.14 24.14 8.79
C LEU A 106 -8.95 24.97 9.29
N GLU A 107 -8.80 26.21 8.80
CA GLU A 107 -7.72 27.11 9.25
C GLU A 107 -7.78 27.39 10.76
N ILE A 108 -8.98 27.52 11.34
CA ILE A 108 -9.15 27.73 12.78
C ILE A 108 -8.76 26.45 13.55
N ALA A 109 -9.20 25.28 13.08
CA ALA A 109 -8.83 24.00 13.67
C ALA A 109 -7.32 23.79 13.66
N GLU A 110 -6.65 24.07 12.54
CA GLU A 110 -5.18 24.00 12.43
C GLU A 110 -4.51 24.96 13.42
N ARG A 111 -4.99 26.20 13.59
CA ARG A 111 -4.42 27.16 14.57
C ARG A 111 -4.58 26.69 16.02
N VAL A 112 -5.69 26.06 16.36
CA VAL A 112 -5.89 25.51 17.72
C VAL A 112 -4.91 24.38 17.97
N ILE A 113 -4.74 23.47 17.01
CA ILE A 113 -3.77 22.38 17.11
C ILE A 113 -2.35 22.94 17.22
N ASP A 114 -1.98 23.92 16.38
CA ASP A 114 -0.68 24.57 16.41
C ASP A 114 -0.36 25.15 17.79
N ARG A 115 -1.35 25.71 18.47
CA ARG A 115 -1.16 26.25 19.82
C ARG A 115 -0.79 25.18 20.83
N PHE A 116 -1.36 23.97 20.74
CA PHE A 116 -0.95 22.85 21.59
C PHE A 116 0.43 22.31 21.20
N ILE A 117 0.78 22.31 19.91
CA ILE A 117 2.12 21.90 19.47
C ILE A 117 3.21 22.81 20.07
N GLU A 118 2.92 24.10 20.26
CA GLU A 118 3.84 25.05 20.91
C GLU A 118 4.02 24.85 22.41
N ILE A 119 2.99 24.33 23.11
CA ILE A 119 2.93 24.30 24.58
C ILE A 119 3.23 22.89 25.13
N CYS A 120 2.78 21.85 24.43
CA CYS A 120 2.89 20.46 24.86
C CYS A 120 4.20 19.82 24.37
N SER A 121 4.59 18.70 25.00
CA SER A 121 5.78 17.98 24.53
C SER A 121 5.50 17.31 23.17
N PRO A 122 6.49 17.23 22.24
CA PRO A 122 6.28 16.59 20.95
C PRO A 122 5.85 15.13 21.05
N ARG A 123 6.36 14.40 22.07
CA ARG A 123 6.00 13.00 22.30
C ARG A 123 4.54 12.86 22.67
N ASP A 124 4.05 13.70 23.57
CA ASP A 124 2.66 13.65 24.02
C ASP A 124 1.73 14.05 22.88
N MET A 125 2.11 15.07 22.08
CA MET A 125 1.32 15.47 20.92
C MET A 125 1.24 14.41 19.82
N ILE A 126 2.29 13.61 19.60
CA ILE A 126 2.18 12.45 18.70
C ILE A 126 1.13 11.48 19.23
N SER A 127 1.19 11.13 20.52
CA SER A 127 0.24 10.20 21.13
C SER A 127 -1.20 10.72 21.02
N ILE A 128 -1.42 12.00 21.35
CA ILE A 128 -2.72 12.65 21.30
C ILE A 128 -3.29 12.68 19.87
N LEU A 129 -2.48 13.09 18.89
CA LEU A 129 -2.94 13.21 17.51
C LEU A 129 -3.15 11.82 16.89
N CYS A 130 -2.29 10.84 17.18
CA CYS A 130 -2.52 9.45 16.77
C CYS A 130 -3.81 8.89 17.38
N GLU A 131 -4.07 9.14 18.67
CA GLU A 131 -5.35 8.72 19.26
C GLU A 131 -6.54 9.43 18.62
N ALA A 132 -6.41 10.72 18.28
CA ALA A 132 -7.46 11.44 17.55
C ALA A 132 -7.72 10.88 16.14
N LEU A 133 -6.67 10.36 15.49
CA LEU A 133 -6.74 9.66 14.20
C LEU A 133 -7.36 8.26 14.32
N ASP A 134 -7.11 7.54 15.42
CA ASP A 134 -7.66 6.21 15.70
C ASP A 134 -9.06 6.24 16.32
N SER A 135 -9.52 7.41 16.75
CA SER A 135 -10.82 7.59 17.41
C SER A 135 -11.98 8.09 16.52
N PRO A 136 -12.00 7.99 15.17
CA PRO A 136 -13.15 8.47 14.42
C PRO A 136 -14.36 7.67 14.90
N SER A 137 -15.29 8.37 15.54
CA SER A 137 -16.55 7.79 15.98
C SER A 137 -17.17 7.10 14.77
N THR A 138 -17.83 5.96 14.99
CA THR A 138 -18.49 5.16 13.94
C THR A 138 -19.44 5.96 13.01
N MET A 139 -19.75 7.22 13.34
CA MET A 139 -20.54 8.18 12.56
C MET A 139 -19.74 9.19 11.70
N PHE A 140 -18.42 9.37 11.86
CA PHE A 140 -17.66 10.47 11.21
C PHE A 140 -16.38 9.95 10.54
N LYS A 141 -16.47 9.54 9.27
CA LYS A 141 -15.34 9.10 8.44
C LYS A 141 -15.11 10.02 7.23
N VAL A 142 -15.36 11.32 7.39
CA VAL A 142 -15.16 12.30 6.31
C VAL A 142 -13.67 12.61 6.19
N PRO A 143 -13.07 12.59 4.97
CA PRO A 143 -11.64 12.87 4.78
C PRO A 143 -11.17 14.18 5.44
N GLY A 144 -12.02 15.23 5.38
CA GLY A 144 -11.75 16.55 5.96
C GLY A 144 -11.48 16.56 7.47
N TYR A 145 -11.99 15.58 8.24
CA TYR A 145 -11.70 15.46 9.68
C TYR A 145 -10.22 15.19 9.94
N PHE A 146 -9.58 14.39 9.08
CA PHE A 146 -8.20 13.95 9.30
C PHE A 146 -7.18 14.98 8.83
N VAL A 147 -7.54 15.88 7.91
CA VAL A 147 -6.67 16.94 7.35
C VAL A 147 -5.94 17.77 8.42
N PRO A 148 -6.62 18.42 9.39
CA PRO A 148 -5.95 19.22 10.41
C PRO A 148 -5.07 18.37 11.34
N LEU A 149 -5.43 17.11 11.60
CA LEU A 149 -4.66 16.20 12.45
C LEU A 149 -3.35 15.77 11.77
N LEU A 150 -3.39 15.41 10.48
CA LEU A 150 -2.20 15.12 9.69
C LEU A 150 -1.31 16.35 9.54
N SER A 151 -1.90 17.54 9.35
CA SER A 151 -1.15 18.80 9.37
C SER A 151 -0.48 19.07 10.73
N GLY A 152 -1.12 18.68 11.82
CA GLY A 152 -0.51 18.75 13.15
C GLY A 152 0.68 17.82 13.27
N LEU A 153 0.53 16.55 12.87
CA LEU A 153 1.61 15.56 12.93
C LEU A 153 2.84 15.96 12.12
N SER A 154 2.65 16.51 10.92
CA SER A 154 3.78 16.99 10.11
C SER A 154 4.61 18.06 10.84
N LYS A 155 3.96 18.96 11.58
CA LYS A 155 4.63 19.98 12.41
C LYS A 155 5.27 19.36 13.65
N VAL A 156 4.58 18.45 14.34
CA VAL A 156 5.12 17.79 15.54
C VAL A 156 6.38 17.00 15.23
N PHE A 157 6.43 16.31 14.09
CA PHE A 157 7.62 15.56 13.66
C PHE A 157 8.86 16.45 13.57
N MET A 158 8.71 17.69 13.11
CA MET A 158 9.81 18.66 13.02
C MET A 158 10.36 19.08 14.38
N SER A 159 9.55 18.97 15.44
CA SER A 159 9.89 19.33 16.81
C SER A 159 10.50 18.18 17.61
N ILE A 160 10.57 16.96 17.07
CA ILE A 160 11.15 15.80 17.76
C ILE A 160 12.67 15.97 17.89
N GLN A 161 13.17 15.90 19.13
CA GLN A 161 14.61 16.02 19.42
C GLN A 161 15.28 14.69 19.78
N ARG A 162 14.52 13.68 20.20
CA ARG A 162 15.05 12.41 20.72
C ARG A 162 14.27 11.23 20.17
N ARG A 163 14.94 10.11 19.90
CA ARG A 163 14.31 8.86 19.42
C ARG A 163 13.42 9.10 18.20
N GLN A 164 13.90 9.93 17.27
CA GLN A 164 13.17 10.37 16.08
C GLN A 164 12.59 9.19 15.30
N PHE A 165 13.42 8.16 15.07
CA PHE A 165 12.99 6.94 14.40
C PHE A 165 11.83 6.25 15.13
N GLU A 166 11.95 5.97 16.44
CA GLU A 166 10.91 5.26 17.19
C GLU A 166 9.59 6.03 17.25
N GLN A 167 9.66 7.36 17.37
CA GLN A 167 8.45 8.20 17.42
C GLN A 167 7.73 8.24 16.07
N VAL A 168 8.47 8.38 14.96
CA VAL A 168 7.87 8.33 13.61
C VAL A 168 7.36 6.92 13.30
N LYS A 169 8.15 5.89 13.62
CA LYS A 169 7.77 4.47 13.44
C LYS A 169 6.47 4.12 14.15
N ALA A 170 6.23 4.64 15.35
CA ALA A 170 5.00 4.40 16.09
C ALA A 170 3.77 5.11 15.47
N ALA A 171 3.95 6.26 14.85
CA ALA A 171 2.86 7.05 14.28
C ALA A 171 2.47 6.63 12.85
N VAL A 172 3.41 6.12 12.05
CA VAL A 172 3.18 5.75 10.64
C VAL A 172 2.04 4.75 10.45
N PRO A 173 1.92 3.66 11.26
CA PRO A 173 0.80 2.72 11.14
C PRO A 173 -0.57 3.37 11.26
N VAL A 174 -0.73 4.27 12.24
CA VAL A 174 -1.98 5.00 12.47
C VAL A 174 -2.35 5.85 11.25
N ILE A 175 -1.39 6.61 10.73
CA ILE A 175 -1.59 7.47 9.55
C ILE A 175 -2.00 6.61 8.33
N VAL A 176 -1.26 5.54 8.05
CA VAL A 176 -1.53 4.67 6.89
C VAL A 176 -2.87 3.96 7.01
N ASN A 177 -3.24 3.50 8.21
CA ASN A 177 -4.53 2.86 8.45
C ASN A 177 -5.71 3.81 8.19
N VAL A 178 -5.59 5.07 8.59
CA VAL A 178 -6.60 6.10 8.25
C VAL A 178 -6.70 6.27 6.73
N LEU A 179 -5.58 6.43 6.04
CA LEU A 179 -5.58 6.61 4.58
C LEU A 179 -6.17 5.40 3.85
N LYS A 180 -5.86 4.19 4.32
CA LYS A 180 -6.42 2.95 3.80
C LYS A 180 -7.94 2.88 4.01
N ALA A 181 -8.42 3.21 5.21
CA ALA A 181 -9.84 3.21 5.53
C ALA A 181 -10.60 4.21 4.65
N VAL A 182 -10.10 5.45 4.56
CA VAL A 182 -10.70 6.50 3.72
C VAL A 182 -10.66 6.09 2.24
N SER A 183 -9.53 5.58 1.74
CA SER A 183 -9.39 5.14 0.34
C SER A 183 -10.36 4.02 -0.05
N SER A 184 -10.78 3.18 0.90
CA SER A 184 -11.70 2.08 0.64
C SER A 184 -13.18 2.48 0.62
N GLU A 185 -13.50 3.67 1.14
CA GLU A 185 -14.87 4.18 1.32
C GLU A 185 -15.16 5.41 0.45
N LEU A 186 -14.29 5.74 -0.51
CA LEU A 186 -14.43 6.92 -1.38
C LEU A 186 -15.73 6.87 -2.21
N ASP A 187 -16.48 7.97 -2.18
CA ASP A 187 -17.57 8.24 -3.13
C ASP A 187 -17.11 9.24 -4.22
N ASP A 188 -17.82 9.29 -5.35
CA ASP A 188 -17.42 9.98 -6.60
C ASP A 188 -17.41 11.53 -6.50
N GLY A 189 -17.48 12.08 -5.28
CA GLY A 189 -17.58 13.52 -4.98
C GLY A 189 -16.65 14.05 -3.87
N ASP A 190 -15.80 13.22 -3.28
CA ASP A 190 -14.98 13.60 -2.11
C ASP A 190 -13.76 14.47 -2.50
N THR A 191 -13.94 15.79 -2.59
CA THR A 191 -12.85 16.75 -2.86
C THR A 191 -11.78 16.77 -1.78
N ASP A 192 -12.15 16.44 -0.54
CA ASP A 192 -11.29 16.51 0.64
C ASP A 192 -10.21 15.41 0.66
N TYR A 193 -10.35 14.38 -0.19
CA TYR A 193 -9.35 13.31 -0.28
C TYR A 193 -8.03 13.78 -0.91
N GLU A 194 -8.09 14.69 -1.88
CA GLU A 194 -6.89 15.30 -2.49
C GLU A 194 -6.12 16.14 -1.44
N ASP A 195 -6.84 16.87 -0.59
CA ASP A 195 -6.24 17.62 0.53
C ASP A 195 -5.62 16.68 1.56
N LEU A 196 -6.29 15.55 1.87
CA LEU A 196 -5.77 14.53 2.79
C LEU A 196 -4.45 13.90 2.29
N LEU A 197 -4.39 13.55 1.00
CA LEU A 197 -3.17 13.05 0.36
C LEU A 197 -2.07 14.12 0.34
N THR A 198 -2.43 15.38 0.11
CA THR A 198 -1.49 16.51 0.19
C THR A 198 -0.88 16.63 1.59
N ARG A 199 -1.70 16.52 2.65
CA ARG A 199 -1.18 16.51 4.03
C ARG A 199 -0.29 15.30 4.34
N SER A 200 -0.57 14.17 3.72
CA SER A 200 0.29 12.97 3.81
C SER A 200 1.66 13.20 3.16
N ILE A 201 1.70 13.92 2.03
CA ILE A 201 2.98 14.36 1.42
C ILE A 201 3.71 15.33 2.34
N ASP A 202 3.02 16.24 3.03
CA ASP A 202 3.65 17.15 3.98
C ASP A 202 4.29 16.39 5.17
N ILE A 203 3.70 15.27 5.60
CA ILE A 203 4.34 14.36 6.56
C ILE A 203 5.64 13.79 5.99
N ALA A 204 5.65 13.32 4.73
CA ALA A 204 6.87 12.82 4.08
C ALA A 204 7.98 13.91 4.04
N LYS A 205 7.62 15.16 3.72
CA LYS A 205 8.54 16.32 3.76
C LYS A 205 9.13 16.52 5.16
N SER A 206 8.30 16.46 6.20
CA SER A 206 8.75 16.59 7.58
C SER A 206 9.68 15.44 7.99
N VAL A 207 9.35 14.19 7.65
CA VAL A 207 10.20 13.03 7.94
C VAL A 207 11.55 13.15 7.22
N GLN A 208 11.56 13.58 5.95
CA GLN A 208 12.80 13.86 5.22
C GLN A 208 13.66 14.92 5.92
N ALA A 209 13.04 16.03 6.34
CA ALA A 209 13.74 17.11 7.03
C ALA A 209 14.27 16.69 8.41
N VAL A 210 13.58 15.79 9.12
CA VAL A 210 14.08 15.16 10.35
C VAL A 210 15.24 14.22 10.04
N CYS A 211 15.14 13.41 8.97
CA CYS A 211 16.17 12.48 8.54
C CYS A 211 17.48 13.19 8.18
N LEU A 212 17.42 14.36 7.55
CA LEU A 212 18.58 15.19 7.25
C LEU A 212 19.35 15.70 8.50
N LYS A 213 18.73 15.66 9.68
CA LYS A 213 19.35 16.06 10.96
C LYS A 213 20.00 14.89 11.72
N LEU A 214 19.82 13.66 11.26
CA LEU A 214 20.31 12.45 11.92
C LEU A 214 21.67 11.98 11.37
N GLU A 215 22.43 11.28 12.21
CA GLU A 215 23.67 10.60 11.85
C GLU A 215 23.43 9.09 11.59
N ASP A 216 24.20 8.56 10.64
CA ASP A 216 24.30 7.18 10.11
C ASP A 216 23.13 6.23 10.42
N GLU A 217 23.18 5.45 11.50
CA GLU A 217 22.24 4.32 11.69
C GLU A 217 20.78 4.77 11.85
N GLY A 218 20.53 5.87 12.58
CA GLY A 218 19.19 6.40 12.76
C GLY A 218 18.63 7.01 11.47
N LYS A 219 19.52 7.55 10.64
CA LYS A 219 19.19 8.12 9.33
C LYS A 219 18.77 7.03 8.35
N GLU A 220 19.53 5.95 8.24
CA GLU A 220 19.22 4.83 7.34
C GLU A 220 17.85 4.21 7.65
N LYS A 221 17.56 3.94 8.93
CA LYS A 221 16.26 3.38 9.36
C LYS A 221 15.10 4.32 9.04
N LEU A 222 15.26 5.63 9.28
CA LEU A 222 14.21 6.61 9.00
C LEU A 222 14.03 6.85 7.49
N GLN A 223 15.12 6.82 6.72
CA GLN A 223 15.11 6.88 5.26
C GLN A 223 14.39 5.67 4.64
N ALA A 224 14.62 4.47 5.17
CA ALA A 224 13.93 3.26 4.77
C ALA A 224 12.42 3.32 5.10
N LEU A 225 12.07 3.75 6.33
CA LEU A 225 10.67 3.95 6.73
C LEU A 225 9.96 5.00 5.85
N LEU A 226 10.64 6.10 5.51
CA LEU A 226 10.13 7.09 4.58
C LEU A 226 9.89 6.50 3.19
N GLY A 227 10.79 5.64 2.71
CA GLY A 227 10.63 4.94 1.44
C GLY A 227 9.37 4.09 1.41
N LEU A 228 9.14 3.28 2.45
CA LEU A 228 7.92 2.48 2.59
C LEU A 228 6.66 3.36 2.63
N TYR A 229 6.69 4.42 3.43
CA TYR A 229 5.59 5.36 3.54
C TYR A 229 5.26 6.00 2.18
N VAL A 230 6.25 6.54 1.48
CA VAL A 230 6.07 7.19 0.17
C VAL A 230 5.47 6.22 -0.85
N LEU A 231 5.95 4.97 -0.90
CA LEU A 231 5.39 3.96 -1.80
C LEU A 231 3.93 3.63 -1.45
N GLU A 232 3.58 3.52 -0.17
CA GLU A 232 2.19 3.32 0.25
C GLU A 232 1.30 4.50 -0.19
N ILE A 233 1.76 5.76 -0.01
CA ILE A 233 1.02 6.95 -0.47
C ILE A 233 0.86 6.94 -2.00
N MET A 234 1.89 6.59 -2.77
CA MET A 234 1.80 6.48 -4.23
C MET A 234 0.73 5.47 -4.67
N ALA A 235 0.55 4.39 -3.91
CA ALA A 235 -0.53 3.44 -4.15
C ALA A 235 -1.90 4.08 -3.89
N PHE A 236 -2.10 4.76 -2.76
CA PHE A 236 -3.36 5.43 -2.44
C PHE A 236 -3.72 6.54 -3.42
N VAL A 237 -2.77 7.36 -3.85
CA VAL A 237 -2.98 8.36 -4.92
C VAL A 237 -3.50 7.69 -6.19
N SER A 238 -2.92 6.56 -6.58
CA SER A 238 -3.28 5.85 -7.80
C SER A 238 -4.64 5.15 -7.71
N ILE A 239 -4.99 4.62 -6.54
CA ILE A 239 -6.27 3.95 -6.30
C ILE A 239 -7.39 4.99 -6.21
N GLY A 240 -7.24 6.01 -5.36
CA GLY A 240 -8.32 6.94 -5.04
C GLY A 240 -8.47 8.12 -6.01
N LEU A 241 -7.41 8.50 -6.75
CA LEU A 241 -7.47 9.61 -7.71
C LEU A 241 -7.12 9.22 -9.14
N GLY A 242 -6.82 7.94 -9.43
CA GLY A 242 -6.29 7.53 -10.74
C GLY A 242 -7.22 7.78 -11.93
N TYR A 243 -8.50 8.10 -11.71
CA TYR A 243 -9.42 8.57 -12.74
C TYR A 243 -9.19 10.05 -13.13
N LYS A 244 -8.62 10.86 -12.23
CA LYS A 244 -8.31 12.29 -12.39
C LYS A 244 -6.80 12.48 -12.62
N VAL A 245 -6.36 12.11 -13.82
CA VAL A 245 -4.94 12.05 -14.23
C VAL A 245 -4.16 13.33 -13.87
N SER A 246 -4.73 14.52 -14.05
CA SER A 246 -4.04 15.78 -13.74
C SER A 246 -3.67 15.95 -12.26
N SER A 247 -4.59 15.60 -11.34
CA SER A 247 -4.34 15.65 -9.90
C SER A 247 -3.31 14.60 -9.49
N CYS A 248 -3.43 13.38 -10.03
CA CYS A 248 -2.41 12.35 -9.81
C CYS A 248 -1.03 12.80 -10.26
N LEU A 249 -0.89 13.38 -11.45
CA LEU A 249 0.42 13.81 -11.96
C LEU A 249 1.10 14.81 -11.00
N SER A 250 0.36 15.80 -10.48
CA SER A 250 0.90 16.76 -9.52
C SER A 250 1.41 16.10 -8.23
N LEU A 251 0.60 15.21 -7.64
CA LEU A 251 0.95 14.51 -6.41
C LEU A 251 2.08 13.49 -6.63
N MET A 252 2.03 12.76 -7.75
CA MET A 252 3.05 11.77 -8.12
C MET A 252 4.40 12.44 -8.36
N SER A 253 4.46 13.58 -9.05
CA SER A 253 5.70 14.34 -9.21
C SER A 253 6.30 14.71 -7.86
N GLN A 254 5.49 15.19 -6.90
CA GLN A 254 5.95 15.50 -5.55
C GLN A 254 6.49 14.27 -4.82
N LEU A 255 5.78 13.13 -4.91
CA LEU A 255 6.17 11.88 -4.27
C LEU A 255 7.45 11.29 -4.88
N THR A 256 7.65 11.42 -6.20
CA THR A 256 8.81 10.86 -6.88
C THR A 256 10.13 11.51 -6.48
N TYR A 257 10.13 12.76 -6.03
CA TYR A 257 11.34 13.41 -5.51
C TYR A 257 11.93 12.69 -4.29
N PHE A 258 11.11 11.97 -3.52
CA PHE A 258 11.59 11.22 -2.37
C PHE A 258 12.31 9.92 -2.75
N LEU A 259 12.08 9.37 -3.95
CA LEU A 259 12.64 8.07 -4.33
C LEU A 259 14.16 8.08 -4.27
N ARG A 260 14.80 9.06 -4.91
CA ARG A 260 16.24 9.26 -4.85
C ARG A 260 16.72 9.47 -3.42
N PHE A 261 15.99 10.28 -2.64
CA PHE A 261 16.32 10.48 -1.24
C PHE A 261 16.24 9.18 -0.44
N CYS A 262 15.39 8.23 -0.80
CA CYS A 262 15.26 6.93 -0.16
C CYS A 262 16.14 5.83 -0.78
N ASN A 263 17.07 6.19 -1.67
CA ASN A 263 17.90 5.25 -2.45
C ASN A 263 17.06 4.25 -3.27
N LEU A 264 15.90 4.67 -3.76
CA LEU A 264 15.00 3.88 -4.58
C LEU A 264 15.18 4.27 -6.04
N SER A 265 15.32 3.26 -6.89
CA SER A 265 15.48 3.41 -8.34
C SER A 265 14.32 2.80 -9.09
N TYR A 266 13.98 3.29 -10.28
CA TYR A 266 12.92 2.68 -11.09
C TYR A 266 13.22 1.22 -11.43
N LEU A 267 14.48 0.88 -11.71
CA LEU A 267 14.89 -0.49 -11.96
C LEU A 267 14.71 -1.37 -10.72
N GLY A 268 15.16 -0.94 -9.54
CA GLY A 268 15.06 -1.73 -8.33
C GLY A 268 13.64 -1.80 -7.76
N LEU A 269 12.80 -0.78 -7.98
CA LEU A 269 11.38 -0.78 -7.65
C LEU A 269 10.60 -1.78 -8.53
N ILE A 270 10.81 -1.74 -9.86
CA ILE A 270 10.08 -2.65 -10.75
C ILE A 270 10.53 -4.10 -10.60
N THR A 271 11.78 -4.38 -10.23
CA THR A 271 12.22 -5.76 -9.93
C THR A 271 11.87 -6.20 -8.50
N GLY A 272 11.48 -5.27 -7.64
CA GLY A 272 11.19 -5.51 -6.22
C GLY A 272 12.41 -5.58 -5.31
N CYS A 273 13.62 -5.46 -5.86
CA CYS A 273 14.87 -5.52 -5.09
C CYS A 273 14.96 -4.40 -4.05
N ASP A 274 14.61 -3.16 -4.44
CA ASP A 274 14.73 -2.02 -3.54
C ASP A 274 13.73 -2.13 -2.38
N VAL A 275 12.51 -2.62 -2.66
CA VAL A 275 11.48 -2.87 -1.64
C VAL A 275 11.98 -3.88 -0.60
N ASP A 276 12.54 -4.99 -1.04
CA ASP A 276 13.08 -6.01 -0.13
C ASP A 276 14.23 -5.47 0.72
N ILE A 277 15.05 -4.57 0.16
CA ILE A 277 16.16 -3.90 0.88
C ILE A 277 15.63 -2.96 1.97
N ILE A 278 14.66 -2.09 1.67
CA ILE A 278 14.20 -1.08 2.64
C ILE A 278 13.27 -1.65 3.73
N ILE A 279 12.67 -2.82 3.52
CA ILE A 279 11.90 -3.51 4.57
C ILE A 279 12.82 -3.98 5.70
N ALA A 280 14.03 -4.44 5.37
CA ALA A 280 14.90 -5.14 6.31
C ALA A 280 15.33 -4.27 7.53
N PRO A 281 15.81 -3.02 7.36
CA PRO A 281 16.18 -2.14 8.48
C PRO A 281 15.00 -1.74 9.38
N VAL A 282 13.79 -1.67 8.82
CA VAL A 282 12.58 -1.20 9.52
C VAL A 282 12.03 -2.26 10.47
N VAL A 283 12.07 -3.53 10.02
CA VAL A 283 11.62 -4.71 10.78
C VAL A 283 12.75 -5.27 11.66
N GLY A 284 13.99 -4.78 11.52
CA GLY A 284 15.14 -5.25 12.28
C GLY A 284 15.67 -6.61 11.81
N VAL A 285 15.37 -7.00 10.57
CA VAL A 285 15.83 -8.25 9.96
C VAL A 285 17.11 -7.96 9.17
N THR A 286 18.16 -8.75 9.35
CA THR A 286 19.37 -8.63 8.53
C THR A 286 19.22 -9.49 7.27
N VAL A 287 19.00 -8.85 6.12
CA VAL A 287 19.05 -9.52 4.82
C VAL A 287 20.49 -9.54 4.34
N LYS A 288 21.07 -10.73 4.13
CA LYS A 288 22.36 -10.85 3.45
C LYS A 288 22.19 -10.42 2.00
N ALA A 289 23.10 -9.57 1.50
CA ALA A 289 23.10 -9.12 0.11
C ALA A 289 22.97 -10.31 -0.85
N GLY A 290 21.91 -10.32 -1.66
CA GLY A 290 21.61 -11.38 -2.64
C GLY A 290 20.63 -12.46 -2.20
N GLN A 291 20.04 -12.40 -0.99
CA GLN A 291 18.95 -13.29 -0.57
C GLN A 291 17.62 -12.54 -0.45
N ARG A 292 16.55 -13.07 -1.06
CA ARG A 292 15.18 -12.55 -0.84
C ARG A 292 14.76 -12.80 0.61
N LEU A 293 14.01 -11.87 1.18
CA LEU A 293 13.35 -12.07 2.46
C LEU A 293 12.41 -13.29 2.34
N PRO A 294 12.50 -14.30 3.22
CA PRO A 294 11.56 -15.41 3.21
C PRO A 294 10.15 -14.85 3.43
N SER A 295 9.20 -15.21 2.57
CA SER A 295 7.80 -14.81 2.68
C SER A 295 7.08 -15.34 3.95
N GLN A 296 7.81 -15.92 4.91
CA GLN A 296 7.27 -16.58 6.12
C GLN A 296 8.15 -16.47 7.38
N THR A 297 9.04 -15.48 7.53
CA THR A 297 9.62 -15.18 8.85
C THR A 297 8.82 -14.08 9.53
N MET A 298 7.61 -14.44 9.95
CA MET A 298 6.73 -13.63 10.80
C MET A 298 6.94 -14.11 12.24
N THR A 299 7.57 -13.29 13.07
CA THR A 299 7.69 -13.54 14.52
C THR A 299 6.59 -12.78 15.25
N GLU A 300 5.95 -13.45 16.20
CA GLU A 300 4.69 -13.14 16.89
C GLU A 300 4.61 -11.81 17.68
N ASP A 301 5.60 -10.91 17.56
CA ASP A 301 5.62 -9.59 18.20
C ASP A 301 5.86 -8.43 17.20
N GLY A 302 5.98 -8.74 15.89
CA GLY A 302 6.34 -7.79 14.82
C GLY A 302 5.31 -7.63 13.70
N ASP A 303 4.11 -8.20 13.84
CA ASP A 303 3.12 -8.32 12.76
C ASP A 303 2.43 -7.00 12.36
N ASP A 304 2.30 -6.03 13.27
CA ASP A 304 1.48 -4.82 13.02
C ASP A 304 2.11 -3.84 12.01
N LEU A 305 3.45 -3.71 11.99
CA LEU A 305 4.12 -2.76 11.09
C LEU A 305 4.21 -3.28 9.66
N VAL A 306 4.35 -4.60 9.47
CA VAL A 306 4.40 -5.19 8.13
C VAL A 306 3.02 -5.22 7.49
N GLY A 307 1.97 -5.48 8.28
CA GLY A 307 0.58 -5.41 7.81
C GLY A 307 0.14 -4.00 7.36
N CYS A 308 0.74 -2.96 7.94
CA CYS A 308 0.49 -1.57 7.58
C CYS A 308 0.89 -1.26 6.12
N PHE A 309 1.99 -1.84 5.64
CA PHE A 309 2.57 -1.57 4.31
C PHE A 309 2.06 -2.54 3.23
N ALA A 310 0.77 -2.85 3.25
CA ALA A 310 0.16 -3.84 2.36
C ALA A 310 0.23 -3.43 0.87
N HIS A 311 0.30 -2.12 0.56
CA HIS A 311 0.32 -1.61 -0.81
C HIS A 311 1.70 -1.17 -1.29
N VAL A 312 2.77 -1.30 -0.50
CA VAL A 312 4.13 -0.88 -0.92
C VAL A 312 4.54 -1.46 -2.26
N LYS A 313 4.24 -2.75 -2.52
CA LYS A 313 4.55 -3.37 -3.82
C LYS A 313 3.68 -2.84 -4.97
N HIS A 314 2.46 -2.39 -4.67
CA HIS A 314 1.62 -1.66 -5.64
C HIS A 314 2.26 -0.31 -5.95
N GLY A 315 2.61 0.45 -4.91
CA GLY A 315 3.27 1.75 -5.00
C GLY A 315 4.58 1.71 -5.78
N ALA A 316 5.41 0.70 -5.54
CA ALA A 316 6.67 0.49 -6.26
C ALA A 316 6.44 0.35 -7.78
N CYS A 317 5.48 -0.49 -8.17
CA CYS A 317 5.15 -0.65 -9.59
C CYS A 317 4.54 0.64 -10.15
N LEU A 318 3.62 1.27 -9.41
CA LEU A 318 2.91 2.48 -9.83
C LEU A 318 3.84 3.68 -9.99
N ALA A 319 4.87 3.81 -9.17
CA ALA A 319 5.92 4.83 -9.33
C ALA A 319 6.53 4.78 -10.73
N VAL A 320 6.86 3.57 -11.20
CA VAL A 320 7.46 3.34 -12.52
C VAL A 320 6.43 3.53 -13.64
N ILE A 321 5.18 3.08 -13.44
CA ILE A 321 4.12 3.28 -14.43
C ILE A 321 3.77 4.77 -14.59
N TRP A 322 3.74 5.55 -13.51
CA TRP A 322 3.55 7.01 -13.61
C TRP A 322 4.72 7.70 -14.31
N GLY A 323 5.96 7.27 -14.07
CA GLY A 323 7.12 7.71 -14.86
C GLY A 323 7.03 7.29 -16.34
N PHE A 324 6.35 6.18 -16.64
CA PHE A 324 6.04 5.77 -18.02
C PHE A 324 4.95 6.61 -18.67
N ILE A 325 3.97 7.07 -17.90
CA ILE A 325 2.88 7.93 -18.38
C ILE A 325 3.38 9.36 -18.62
N SER A 326 4.24 9.89 -17.75
CA SER A 326 4.71 11.28 -17.80
C SER A 326 6.22 11.35 -17.61
N ASN A 327 6.89 11.97 -18.58
CA ASN A 327 8.31 12.22 -18.53
C ASN A 327 8.67 13.22 -17.41
N GLU A 328 7.77 14.13 -17.05
CA GLU A 328 7.94 15.04 -15.90
C GLU A 328 8.05 14.28 -14.59
N VAL A 329 7.26 13.22 -14.40
CA VAL A 329 7.33 12.33 -13.23
C VAL A 329 8.66 11.56 -13.21
N ALA A 330 9.10 11.04 -14.36
CA ALA A 330 10.41 10.37 -14.46
C ALA A 330 11.58 11.32 -14.16
N GLN A 331 11.54 12.54 -14.68
CA GLN A 331 12.54 13.58 -14.42
C GLN A 331 12.56 13.99 -12.95
N ALA A 332 11.41 14.06 -12.28
CA ALA A 332 11.33 14.34 -10.84
C ALA A 332 12.00 13.23 -10.00
N ALA A 333 11.99 11.98 -10.47
CA ALA A 333 12.72 10.88 -9.85
C ALA A 333 14.23 10.85 -10.19
N ASP A 334 14.71 11.70 -11.11
CA ASP A 334 16.04 11.62 -11.73
C ASP A 334 16.30 10.28 -12.43
N GLU A 335 15.28 9.76 -13.12
CA GLU A 335 15.31 8.44 -13.74
C GLU A 335 15.20 8.51 -15.27
N ASP A 336 15.94 7.62 -15.95
CA ASP A 336 15.84 7.43 -17.41
C ASP A 336 15.09 6.14 -17.72
N LEU A 337 13.82 6.29 -18.05
CA LEU A 337 12.96 5.17 -18.38
C LEU A 337 13.41 4.41 -19.64
N ALA A 338 14.07 5.07 -20.60
CA ALA A 338 14.59 4.40 -21.78
C ALA A 338 15.74 3.46 -21.39
N ALA A 339 16.63 3.91 -20.49
CA ALA A 339 17.69 3.08 -19.93
C ALA A 339 17.13 1.90 -19.13
N VAL A 340 16.09 2.12 -18.30
CA VAL A 340 15.42 1.05 -17.54
C VAL A 340 14.82 0.01 -18.49
N LYS A 341 14.07 0.42 -19.51
CA LYS A 341 13.50 -0.48 -20.53
C LYS A 341 14.56 -1.26 -21.29
N ALA A 342 15.64 -0.59 -21.70
CA ALA A 342 16.76 -1.24 -22.38
C ALA A 342 17.40 -2.30 -21.49
N LYS A 343 17.58 -1.99 -20.19
CA LYS A 343 18.15 -2.94 -19.23
C LYS A 343 17.24 -4.17 -19.05
N LEU A 344 15.94 -3.97 -18.82
CA LEU A 344 14.96 -5.06 -18.71
C LEU A 344 14.87 -5.88 -20.00
N SER A 345 14.97 -5.25 -21.17
CA SER A 345 14.95 -5.97 -22.46
C SER A 345 16.19 -6.84 -22.65
N SER A 346 17.35 -6.42 -22.13
CA SER A 346 18.63 -7.12 -22.27
C SER A 346 18.90 -8.23 -21.23
N ASP A 347 18.22 -8.19 -20.08
CA ASP A 347 18.52 -9.01 -18.90
C ASP A 347 17.29 -9.83 -18.51
N GLN A 348 17.31 -11.14 -18.78
CA GLN A 348 16.15 -12.01 -18.59
C GLN A 348 15.72 -12.10 -17.14
N THR A 349 16.66 -12.29 -16.21
CA THR A 349 16.36 -12.36 -14.77
C THR A 349 15.68 -11.10 -14.28
N LYS A 350 16.22 -9.90 -14.60
CA LYS A 350 15.57 -8.65 -14.22
C LYS A 350 14.20 -8.47 -14.87
N ARG A 351 14.05 -8.88 -16.13
CA ARG A 351 12.75 -8.84 -16.82
C ARG A 351 11.72 -9.72 -16.11
N TRP A 352 12.12 -10.91 -15.71
CA TRP A 352 11.24 -11.87 -15.03
C TRP A 352 10.81 -11.39 -13.65
N GLN A 353 11.73 -10.77 -12.92
CA GLN A 353 11.43 -10.07 -11.68
C GLN A 353 10.43 -8.94 -11.90
N ALA A 354 10.63 -8.13 -12.95
CA ALA A 354 9.71 -7.05 -13.32
C ALA A 354 8.32 -7.55 -13.70
N ILE A 355 8.24 -8.61 -14.51
CA ILE A 355 6.99 -9.30 -14.84
C ILE A 355 6.30 -9.75 -13.54
N GLY A 356 7.05 -10.42 -12.67
CA GLY A 356 6.56 -10.90 -11.37
C GLY A 356 5.97 -9.81 -10.47
N MET A 357 6.60 -8.62 -10.45
CA MET A 357 6.12 -7.48 -9.67
C MET A 357 4.86 -6.85 -10.25
N LEU A 358 4.70 -6.82 -11.57
CA LEU A 358 3.51 -6.28 -12.23
C LEU A 358 2.22 -7.01 -11.87
N ARG A 359 2.28 -8.23 -11.31
CA ARG A 359 1.11 -8.91 -10.73
C ARG A 359 0.37 -8.01 -9.72
N ASN A 360 1.10 -7.20 -8.95
CA ASN A 360 0.49 -6.34 -7.92
C ASN A 360 -0.42 -5.29 -8.57
N ILE A 361 -0.12 -4.83 -9.78
CA ILE A 361 -1.00 -3.93 -10.54
C ILE A 361 -2.20 -4.68 -11.09
N PHE A 362 -1.97 -5.81 -11.77
CA PHE A 362 -3.04 -6.52 -12.49
C PHE A 362 -4.07 -7.16 -11.54
N SER A 363 -3.62 -7.69 -10.40
CA SER A 363 -4.47 -8.28 -9.37
C SER A 363 -5.19 -7.25 -8.50
N CYS A 364 -4.80 -5.97 -8.53
CA CYS A 364 -5.44 -4.93 -7.71
C CYS A 364 -6.84 -4.62 -8.25
N VAL A 365 -7.88 -4.98 -7.48
CA VAL A 365 -9.28 -4.81 -7.90
C VAL A 365 -9.65 -3.34 -8.05
N ASN A 366 -9.25 -2.51 -7.09
CA ASN A 366 -9.66 -1.10 -7.01
C ASN A 366 -8.83 -0.17 -7.89
N LEU A 367 -7.86 -0.70 -8.64
CA LEU A 367 -7.02 0.13 -9.49
C LEU A 367 -7.74 0.48 -10.81
N PRO A 368 -7.79 1.75 -11.23
CA PRO A 368 -8.39 2.17 -12.48
C PRO A 368 -7.86 1.41 -13.71
N TRP A 369 -8.75 1.09 -14.64
CA TRP A 369 -8.42 0.35 -15.86
C TRP A 369 -7.40 1.06 -16.75
N GLU A 370 -7.39 2.40 -16.75
CA GLU A 370 -6.40 3.18 -17.50
C GLU A 370 -4.97 2.90 -16.98
N LEU A 371 -4.77 2.81 -15.66
CA LEU A 371 -3.45 2.46 -15.11
C LEU A 371 -3.05 1.02 -15.45
N LYS A 372 -4.00 0.08 -15.43
CA LYS A 372 -3.75 -1.30 -15.88
C LYS A 372 -3.38 -1.36 -17.37
N LYS A 373 -4.02 -0.54 -18.21
CA LYS A 373 -3.68 -0.39 -19.64
C LYS A 373 -2.26 0.11 -19.82
N GLN A 374 -1.84 1.12 -19.07
CA GLN A 374 -0.47 1.65 -19.13
C GLN A 374 0.57 0.62 -18.65
N ALA A 375 0.24 -0.16 -17.62
CA ALA A 375 1.08 -1.28 -17.18
C ALA A 375 1.21 -2.40 -18.23
N ILE A 376 0.14 -2.71 -18.99
CA ILE A 376 0.22 -3.64 -20.13
C ILE A 376 1.14 -3.08 -21.22
N ASN A 377 1.01 -1.80 -21.55
CA ASN A 377 1.87 -1.15 -22.55
C ASN A 377 3.34 -1.18 -22.13
N PHE A 378 3.62 -0.91 -20.86
CA PHE A 378 4.96 -1.04 -20.29
C PHE A 378 5.48 -2.49 -20.40
N LEU A 379 4.68 -3.48 -20.00
CA LEU A 379 5.01 -4.90 -20.10
C LEU A 379 5.38 -5.32 -21.53
N LEU A 380 4.58 -4.91 -22.52
CA LEU A 380 4.85 -5.17 -23.93
C LEU A 380 6.19 -4.56 -24.35
N SER A 381 6.48 -3.33 -23.90
CA SER A 381 7.73 -2.63 -24.26
C SER A 381 9.01 -3.28 -23.74
N ILE A 382 8.94 -4.08 -22.67
CA ILE A 382 10.11 -4.77 -22.09
C ILE A 382 10.28 -6.21 -22.56
N VAL A 383 9.20 -6.84 -23.05
CA VAL A 383 9.22 -8.24 -23.56
C VAL A 383 9.53 -8.30 -25.06
N ASP A 384 9.41 -7.20 -25.79
CA ASP A 384 9.78 -7.12 -27.21
C ASP A 384 11.31 -7.10 -27.48
N GLY A 385 12.14 -7.22 -26.45
CA GLY A 385 13.61 -7.24 -26.54
C GLY A 385 14.19 -8.48 -27.24
N ASN A 386 15.21 -8.27 -28.09
CA ASN A 386 15.99 -9.35 -28.70
C ASN A 386 16.86 -10.06 -27.65
N VAL A 387 16.34 -11.09 -27.00
CA VAL A 387 17.14 -11.95 -26.12
C VAL A 387 18.05 -12.82 -26.97
N SER A 388 19.36 -12.64 -26.83
CA SER A 388 20.36 -13.58 -27.31
C SER A 388 20.09 -14.94 -26.67
N ARG A 389 19.65 -15.93 -27.46
CA ARG A 389 19.41 -17.32 -27.02
C ARG A 389 20.72 -18.07 -26.78
N GLN A 390 21.64 -17.54 -25.98
CA GLN A 390 22.76 -18.31 -25.45
C GLN A 390 22.31 -18.94 -24.12
N TYR A 391 21.57 -20.03 -24.23
CA TYR A 391 21.15 -20.87 -23.11
C TYR A 391 22.32 -21.73 -22.62
N ASP A 392 23.35 -21.13 -22.05
CA ASP A 392 24.45 -21.87 -21.43
C ASP A 392 24.63 -21.34 -20.00
N ASN A 393 24.17 -22.15 -19.02
CA ASN A 393 24.25 -22.02 -17.55
C ASN A 393 23.11 -21.36 -16.73
N GLU A 394 22.05 -20.79 -17.31
CA GLU A 394 21.00 -20.06 -16.54
C GLU A 394 19.81 -20.89 -16.03
N HIS A 395 19.84 -22.23 -16.14
CA HIS A 395 18.69 -23.09 -15.78
C HIS A 395 18.27 -23.06 -14.30
N MET A 396 19.15 -22.68 -13.36
CA MET A 396 18.85 -22.70 -11.92
C MET A 396 18.18 -21.42 -11.41
N GLU A 397 18.51 -20.24 -11.96
CA GLU A 397 17.88 -18.97 -11.54
C GLU A 397 16.45 -18.82 -12.08
N CYS A 398 16.22 -19.36 -13.29
CA CYS A 398 14.93 -19.46 -13.96
C CYS A 398 13.82 -20.03 -13.06
N LEU A 399 14.09 -21.07 -12.26
CA LEU A 399 13.06 -21.72 -11.45
C LEU A 399 12.54 -20.85 -10.30
N SER A 400 13.36 -19.93 -9.78
CA SER A 400 13.01 -19.14 -8.59
C SER A 400 11.93 -18.10 -8.85
N ASP A 401 11.83 -17.60 -10.09
CA ASP A 401 10.87 -16.56 -10.48
C ASP A 401 9.59 -17.12 -11.10
N MET A 402 9.56 -18.40 -11.48
CA MET A 402 8.42 -19.04 -12.13
C MET A 402 7.10 -18.96 -11.33
N PRO A 403 7.07 -19.15 -10.00
CA PRO A 403 5.83 -18.95 -9.24
C PRO A 403 5.28 -17.52 -9.38
N SER A 404 6.17 -16.53 -9.42
CA SER A 404 5.79 -15.12 -9.57
C SER A 404 5.27 -14.82 -10.98
N ILE A 405 5.92 -15.39 -12.00
CA ILE A 405 5.47 -15.29 -13.40
C ILE A 405 4.11 -15.96 -13.58
N PHE A 406 3.93 -17.15 -13.02
CA PHE A 406 2.65 -17.86 -13.06
C PHE A 406 1.52 -17.03 -12.43
N ALA A 407 1.75 -16.47 -11.24
CA ALA A 407 0.78 -15.57 -10.59
C ALA A 407 0.48 -14.32 -11.44
N THR A 408 1.49 -13.79 -12.14
CA THR A 408 1.31 -12.67 -13.08
C THR A 408 0.45 -13.06 -14.28
N LEU A 409 0.67 -14.24 -14.86
CA LEU A 409 -0.13 -14.75 -15.97
C LEU A 409 -1.60 -14.93 -15.55
N GLN A 410 -1.86 -15.43 -14.34
CA GLN A 410 -3.21 -15.49 -13.78
C GLN A 410 -3.81 -14.09 -13.62
N ALA A 411 -3.04 -13.11 -13.11
CA ALA A 411 -3.50 -11.74 -12.99
C ALA A 411 -3.83 -11.10 -14.36
N ILE A 412 -3.05 -11.41 -15.41
CA ILE A 412 -3.34 -10.98 -16.78
C ILE A 412 -4.62 -11.65 -17.31
N GLN A 413 -4.87 -12.93 -17.00
CA GLN A 413 -6.13 -13.59 -17.34
C GLN A 413 -7.34 -12.85 -16.74
N MET A 414 -7.22 -12.39 -15.49
CA MET A 414 -8.28 -11.57 -14.87
C MET A 414 -8.52 -10.28 -15.67
N VAL A 415 -7.47 -9.62 -16.17
CA VAL A 415 -7.63 -8.45 -17.03
C VAL A 415 -8.31 -8.80 -18.36
N ILE A 416 -7.96 -9.94 -18.98
CA ILE A 416 -8.59 -10.43 -20.21
C ILE A 416 -10.09 -10.69 -19.99
N ILE A 417 -10.47 -11.25 -18.85
CA ILE A 417 -11.86 -11.62 -18.54
C ILE A 417 -12.69 -10.39 -18.16
N TYR A 418 -12.18 -9.51 -17.30
CA TYR A 418 -12.98 -8.48 -16.63
C TYR A 418 -12.82 -7.07 -17.18
N ALA A 419 -11.80 -6.76 -18.00
CA ALA A 419 -11.65 -5.40 -18.50
C ALA A 419 -12.85 -4.98 -19.36
N PRO A 420 -13.41 -3.78 -19.16
CA PRO A 420 -14.62 -3.34 -19.87
C PRO A 420 -14.35 -3.08 -21.36
N GLU A 421 -13.18 -2.56 -21.69
CA GLU A 421 -12.79 -2.21 -23.04
C GLU A 421 -12.15 -3.38 -23.80
N ALA A 422 -12.61 -3.61 -25.03
CA ALA A 422 -12.07 -4.65 -25.90
C ALA A 422 -10.59 -4.46 -26.25
N GLU A 423 -10.15 -3.20 -26.36
CA GLU A 423 -8.75 -2.87 -26.61
C GLU A 423 -7.84 -3.35 -25.48
N ILE A 424 -8.22 -3.09 -24.22
CA ILE A 424 -7.47 -3.53 -23.04
C ILE A 424 -7.40 -5.06 -23.00
N ARG A 425 -8.53 -5.76 -23.22
CA ARG A 425 -8.57 -7.23 -23.27
C ARG A 425 -7.64 -7.80 -24.35
N ARG A 426 -7.65 -7.21 -25.55
CA ARG A 426 -6.78 -7.63 -26.66
C ARG A 426 -5.31 -7.41 -26.36
N ASN A 427 -4.95 -6.26 -25.81
CA ASN A 427 -3.56 -5.95 -25.46
C ASN A 427 -3.07 -6.84 -24.30
N ALA A 428 -3.93 -7.13 -23.32
CA ALA A 428 -3.65 -8.08 -22.24
C ALA A 428 -3.42 -9.49 -22.79
N PHE A 429 -4.23 -9.96 -23.74
CA PHE A 429 -4.02 -11.24 -24.41
C PHE A 429 -2.71 -11.28 -25.20
N HIS A 430 -2.38 -10.19 -25.91
CA HIS A 430 -1.09 -10.08 -26.59
C HIS A 430 0.08 -10.15 -25.60
N ALA A 431 -0.01 -9.46 -24.46
CA ALA A 431 0.98 -9.51 -23.40
C ALA A 431 1.11 -10.92 -22.80
N LEU A 432 0.00 -11.62 -22.56
CA LEU A 432 -0.01 -13.01 -22.12
C LEU A 432 0.81 -13.90 -23.06
N LYS A 433 0.57 -13.80 -24.38
CA LYS A 433 1.32 -14.59 -25.37
C LYS A 433 2.81 -14.24 -25.38
N LYS A 434 3.16 -12.97 -25.24
CA LYS A 434 4.55 -12.50 -25.21
C LYS A 434 5.29 -13.01 -23.97
N VAL A 435 4.68 -12.95 -22.79
CA VAL A 435 5.26 -13.49 -21.55
C VAL A 435 5.43 -15.01 -21.66
N LEU A 436 4.42 -15.74 -22.16
CA LEU A 436 4.54 -17.18 -22.41
C LEU A 436 5.69 -17.51 -23.36
N ALA A 437 5.89 -16.72 -24.41
CA ALA A 437 6.99 -16.90 -25.36
C ALA A 437 8.38 -16.66 -24.74
N ASP A 438 8.48 -15.83 -23.70
CA ASP A 438 9.73 -15.57 -22.96
C ASP A 438 10.10 -16.72 -22.00
N ILE A 439 9.14 -17.57 -21.63
CA ILE A 439 9.36 -18.79 -20.83
C ILE A 439 10.04 -19.88 -21.68
N PRO A 440 11.07 -20.58 -21.18
CA PRO A 440 11.69 -21.71 -21.89
C PRO A 440 10.67 -22.77 -22.30
N THR A 441 10.84 -23.33 -23.50
CA THR A 441 9.91 -24.33 -24.07
C THR A 441 9.68 -25.52 -23.14
N SER A 442 10.71 -25.95 -22.40
CA SER A 442 10.61 -27.07 -21.45
C SER A 442 9.63 -26.83 -20.31
N MET A 443 9.40 -25.57 -19.89
CA MET A 443 8.50 -25.21 -18.79
C MET A 443 7.19 -24.60 -19.27
N ARG A 444 7.15 -24.14 -20.52
CA ARG A 444 5.98 -23.45 -21.10
C ARG A 444 4.76 -24.35 -21.16
N PHE A 445 4.92 -25.63 -21.52
CA PHE A 445 3.83 -26.60 -21.57
C PHE A 445 3.21 -26.84 -20.18
N ASP A 446 4.07 -27.02 -19.16
CA ASP A 446 3.62 -27.20 -17.77
C ASP A 446 2.90 -25.94 -17.26
N THR A 447 3.40 -24.76 -17.61
CA THR A 447 2.79 -23.48 -17.27
C THR A 447 1.40 -23.35 -17.89
N LEU A 448 1.26 -23.62 -19.20
CA LEU A 448 -0.03 -23.60 -19.90
C LEU A 448 -1.02 -24.62 -19.29
N THR A 449 -0.54 -25.83 -19.01
CA THR A 449 -1.33 -26.89 -18.36
C THR A 449 -1.82 -26.44 -16.99
N ALA A 450 -0.96 -25.84 -16.17
CA ALA A 450 -1.31 -25.30 -14.88
C ALA A 450 -2.31 -24.14 -14.98
N LEU A 451 -2.16 -23.24 -15.97
CA LEU A 451 -3.10 -22.15 -16.18
C LEU A 451 -4.50 -22.67 -16.57
N ILE A 452 -4.59 -23.71 -17.40
CA ILE A 452 -5.87 -24.33 -17.79
C ILE A 452 -6.54 -24.99 -16.59
N LYS A 453 -5.78 -25.76 -15.80
CA LYS A 453 -6.30 -26.46 -14.62
C LYS A 453 -6.82 -25.51 -13.52
N ASN A 454 -6.29 -24.30 -13.44
CA ASN A 454 -6.66 -23.30 -12.45
C ASN A 454 -7.64 -22.23 -13.00
N SER A 455 -8.20 -22.42 -14.19
CA SER A 455 -9.15 -21.48 -14.78
C SER A 455 -10.59 -21.98 -14.62
N ASP A 456 -11.44 -21.14 -14.04
CA ASP A 456 -12.88 -21.42 -13.91
C ASP A 456 -13.70 -20.91 -15.10
N SER A 457 -13.07 -20.22 -16.07
CA SER A 457 -13.74 -19.64 -17.24
C SER A 457 -13.57 -20.54 -18.46
N SER A 458 -14.68 -21.08 -18.99
CA SER A 458 -14.64 -21.94 -20.19
C SER A 458 -14.02 -21.24 -21.40
N SER A 459 -14.35 -19.97 -21.64
CA SER A 459 -13.78 -19.21 -22.75
C SER A 459 -12.28 -18.96 -22.55
N MET A 460 -11.81 -18.73 -21.32
CA MET A 460 -10.38 -18.59 -21.03
C MET A 460 -9.64 -19.93 -21.21
N MET A 461 -10.23 -21.04 -20.74
CA MET A 461 -9.69 -22.38 -20.99
C MET A 461 -9.55 -22.66 -22.48
N ALA A 462 -10.56 -22.31 -23.29
CA ALA A 462 -10.49 -22.43 -24.74
C ALA A 462 -9.31 -21.61 -25.30
N ILE A 463 -9.20 -20.32 -24.96
CA ILE A 463 -8.08 -19.47 -25.43
C ILE A 463 -6.70 -20.10 -25.11
N LEU A 464 -6.53 -20.69 -23.93
CA LEU A 464 -5.27 -21.34 -23.53
C LEU A 464 -5.03 -22.66 -24.29
N ILE A 465 -6.07 -23.45 -24.55
CA ILE A 465 -5.98 -24.66 -25.38
C ILE A 465 -5.57 -24.30 -26.81
N ASP A 466 -6.06 -23.18 -27.36
CA ASP A 466 -5.63 -22.70 -28.67
C ASP A 466 -4.14 -22.32 -28.67
N CYS A 467 -3.66 -21.74 -27.55
CA CYS A 467 -2.24 -21.45 -27.37
C CYS A 467 -1.39 -22.73 -27.35
N VAL A 468 -1.84 -23.80 -26.68
CA VAL A 468 -1.18 -25.13 -26.72
C VAL A 468 -1.14 -25.67 -28.15
N ARG A 469 -2.28 -25.60 -28.87
CA ARG A 469 -2.38 -26.03 -30.27
C ARG A 469 -1.40 -25.28 -31.17
N GLU A 470 -1.25 -23.98 -30.97
CA GLU A 470 -0.32 -23.16 -31.77
C GLU A 470 1.15 -23.50 -31.47
N GLU A 471 1.52 -23.73 -30.21
CA GLU A 471 2.86 -24.19 -29.83
C GLU A 471 3.19 -25.58 -30.46
N MET A 472 2.22 -26.50 -30.47
CA MET A 472 2.37 -27.80 -31.16
C MET A 472 2.65 -27.62 -32.65
N ARG A 473 1.91 -26.74 -33.33
CA ARG A 473 2.12 -26.43 -34.76
C ARG A 473 3.51 -25.86 -35.00
N MET A 474 3.95 -24.91 -34.18
CA MET A 474 5.27 -24.30 -34.27
C MET A 474 6.39 -25.33 -34.06
N GLU A 475 6.28 -26.21 -33.07
CA GLU A 475 7.25 -27.28 -32.85
C GLU A 475 7.30 -28.26 -34.03
N ASN A 476 6.14 -28.59 -34.63
CA ASN A 476 6.08 -29.45 -35.81
C ASN A 476 6.74 -28.83 -37.04
N CYS A 477 6.47 -27.55 -37.31
CA CYS A 477 7.12 -26.81 -38.39
C CYS A 477 8.64 -26.79 -38.23
N GLN A 478 9.15 -26.61 -37.00
CA GLN A 478 10.59 -26.67 -36.72
C GLN A 478 11.18 -28.07 -36.96
N ARG A 479 10.45 -29.14 -36.60
CA ARG A 479 10.84 -30.52 -36.88
C ARG A 479 10.92 -30.81 -38.38
N ILE A 480 9.91 -30.41 -39.15
CA ILE A 480 9.85 -30.61 -40.60
C ILE A 480 10.98 -29.81 -41.29
N SER A 481 11.20 -28.56 -40.89
CA SER A 481 12.27 -27.72 -41.44
C SER A 481 13.68 -28.29 -41.16
N ARG A 482 13.87 -28.96 -40.01
CA ARG A 482 15.14 -29.63 -39.66
C ARG A 482 15.30 -31.00 -40.33
N GLY A 483 14.20 -31.73 -40.53
CA GLY A 483 14.18 -32.98 -41.29
C GLY A 483 14.68 -32.81 -42.73
N ASN A 484 14.51 -31.62 -43.31
CA ASN A 484 15.05 -31.25 -44.62
C ASN A 484 16.52 -30.79 -44.60
N GLN A 485 17.14 -30.60 -43.43
CA GLN A 485 18.49 -30.05 -43.28
C GLN A 485 19.52 -31.00 -42.64
N VAL A 486 19.15 -32.21 -42.21
CA VAL A 486 20.07 -33.11 -41.51
C VAL A 486 20.15 -34.50 -42.17
N ILE A 487 20.91 -34.55 -43.27
CA ILE A 487 21.90 -35.62 -43.46
C ILE A 487 23.21 -35.00 -42.94
N GLN A 488 23.76 -35.53 -41.84
CA GLN A 488 25.00 -35.11 -41.15
C GLN A 488 24.86 -34.02 -40.06
N ALA A 489 24.56 -34.45 -38.84
CA ALA A 489 25.45 -34.23 -37.69
C ALA A 489 24.98 -35.11 -36.51
N GLN A 490 25.87 -36.01 -36.08
CA GLN A 490 25.66 -36.90 -34.95
C GLN A 490 25.64 -36.13 -33.62
N LYS A 491 24.75 -36.61 -32.73
CA LYS A 491 24.89 -36.67 -31.26
C LYS A 491 25.56 -35.45 -30.62
N ASN A 492 24.75 -34.48 -30.20
CA ASN A 492 24.80 -33.86 -28.86
C ASN A 492 23.88 -32.64 -28.80
N SER A 493 22.59 -32.86 -28.52
CA SER A 493 21.78 -31.94 -27.70
C SER A 493 20.49 -32.64 -27.32
N CYS A 494 20.14 -32.60 -26.04
CA CYS A 494 18.86 -33.07 -25.52
C CYS A 494 17.73 -32.31 -26.22
N HIS A 495 17.07 -32.92 -27.20
CA HIS A 495 16.00 -32.29 -27.96
C HIS A 495 14.68 -32.49 -27.21
N SER A 496 14.23 -31.48 -26.47
CA SER A 496 12.95 -31.50 -25.75
C SER A 496 11.78 -31.52 -26.73
N THR A 497 11.01 -32.61 -26.70
CA THR A 497 9.73 -32.75 -27.41
C THR A 497 8.57 -32.34 -26.50
N ALA A 498 8.62 -31.12 -25.95
CA ALA A 498 7.74 -30.71 -24.85
C ALA A 498 6.25 -30.73 -25.20
N PHE A 499 5.87 -30.39 -26.45
CA PHE A 499 4.46 -30.32 -26.87
C PHE A 499 4.02 -31.50 -27.76
N TRP A 500 4.92 -32.42 -28.10
CA TRP A 500 4.60 -33.64 -28.87
C TRP A 500 4.94 -34.88 -28.04
N ASN A 501 4.28 -34.97 -26.89
CA ASN A 501 4.23 -36.13 -26.00
C ASN A 501 2.75 -36.46 -25.72
N ASP A 502 2.46 -37.35 -24.76
CA ASP A 502 1.09 -37.71 -24.40
C ASP A 502 0.35 -36.60 -23.61
N GLY A 503 1.07 -35.58 -23.12
CA GLY A 503 0.55 -34.50 -22.27
C GLY A 503 -0.60 -33.69 -22.89
N PRO A 504 -0.51 -33.19 -24.14
CA PRO A 504 -1.64 -32.50 -24.78
C PRO A 504 -2.90 -33.36 -24.90
N LEU A 505 -2.76 -34.68 -25.11
CA LEU A 505 -3.91 -35.60 -25.16
C LEU A 505 -4.53 -35.77 -23.76
N GLU A 506 -3.71 -35.86 -22.72
CA GLU A 506 -4.19 -35.86 -21.33
C GLU A 506 -4.92 -34.56 -20.99
N LEU A 507 -4.40 -33.41 -21.45
CA LEU A 507 -5.01 -32.10 -21.25
C LEU A 507 -6.39 -31.99 -21.91
N VAL A 508 -6.51 -32.43 -23.17
CA VAL A 508 -7.81 -32.55 -23.86
C VAL A 508 -8.73 -33.51 -23.12
N GLY A 509 -8.19 -34.62 -22.63
CA GLY A 509 -8.90 -35.59 -21.79
C GLY A 509 -9.50 -34.96 -20.53
N LEU A 510 -8.78 -34.06 -19.86
CA LEU A 510 -9.26 -33.35 -18.65
C LEU A 510 -10.45 -32.43 -18.94
N VAL A 511 -10.50 -31.81 -20.12
CA VAL A 511 -11.61 -30.93 -20.53
C VAL A 511 -12.83 -31.75 -20.96
N LEU A 512 -12.61 -32.85 -21.69
CA LEU A 512 -13.68 -33.72 -22.18
C LEU A 512 -14.22 -34.69 -21.12
N ARG A 513 -13.45 -34.97 -20.05
CA ARG A 513 -13.82 -35.86 -18.93
C ARG A 513 -13.46 -35.19 -17.60
N PRO A 514 -14.37 -34.39 -17.02
CA PRO A 514 -14.12 -33.72 -15.76
C PRO A 514 -13.73 -34.68 -14.62
N PRO A 515 -12.91 -34.26 -13.65
CA PRO A 515 -12.42 -35.11 -12.55
C PRO A 515 -13.52 -35.71 -11.68
N LYS A 516 -14.70 -35.06 -11.62
CA LYS A 516 -15.87 -35.54 -10.87
C LYS A 516 -16.64 -36.67 -11.57
N GLY A 517 -16.22 -37.07 -12.79
CA GLY A 517 -16.91 -38.06 -13.62
C GLY A 517 -18.12 -37.50 -14.37
N GLY A 518 -18.56 -38.18 -15.43
CA GLY A 518 -19.68 -37.75 -16.28
C GLY A 518 -19.27 -36.85 -17.47
N PRO A 519 -20.22 -36.46 -18.34
CA PRO A 519 -19.96 -35.50 -19.42
C PRO A 519 -19.72 -34.08 -18.87
N PRO A 520 -19.00 -33.20 -19.58
CA PRO A 520 -18.83 -31.80 -19.19
C PRO A 520 -20.18 -31.09 -19.09
N SER A 521 -20.32 -30.21 -18.10
CA SER A 521 -21.55 -29.43 -17.89
C SER A 521 -21.76 -28.45 -19.06
N LEU A 522 -22.69 -28.77 -19.95
CA LEU A 522 -23.11 -27.90 -21.05
C LEU A 522 -24.37 -27.12 -20.66
N PRO A 523 -24.50 -25.82 -20.99
CA PRO A 523 -23.64 -25.06 -21.90
C PRO A 523 -22.40 -24.40 -21.26
N GLU A 524 -22.26 -24.45 -19.94
CA GLU A 524 -21.27 -23.71 -19.15
C GLU A 524 -19.81 -23.93 -19.61
N TYR A 525 -19.47 -25.15 -20.04
CA TYR A 525 -18.13 -25.50 -20.56
C TYR A 525 -18.06 -25.62 -22.10
N GLY A 526 -19.05 -25.11 -22.83
CA GLY A 526 -19.20 -25.29 -24.27
C GLY A 526 -17.97 -24.87 -25.09
N ASP A 527 -17.44 -23.66 -24.85
CA ASP A 527 -16.31 -23.12 -25.63
C ASP A 527 -15.05 -24.00 -25.51
N ALA A 528 -14.72 -24.41 -24.28
CA ALA A 528 -13.57 -25.28 -24.02
C ALA A 528 -13.74 -26.66 -24.67
N VAL A 529 -14.95 -27.24 -24.60
CA VAL A 529 -15.26 -28.53 -25.23
C VAL A 529 -15.16 -28.44 -26.76
N ILE A 530 -15.74 -27.40 -27.37
CA ILE A 530 -15.70 -27.21 -28.83
C ILE A 530 -14.26 -27.10 -29.34
N LEU A 531 -13.39 -26.40 -28.61
CA LEU A 531 -12.01 -26.24 -29.04
C LEU A 531 -11.13 -27.47 -28.76
N SER A 532 -11.52 -28.29 -27.78
CA SER A 532 -10.83 -29.55 -27.46
C SER A 532 -11.13 -30.67 -28.45
N LEU A 533 -12.32 -30.63 -29.08
CA LEU A 533 -12.71 -31.45 -30.24
C LEU A 533 -12.01 -30.96 -31.51
#